data_AF-A0AAP8QBZ5-F1
#
_entry.id   AF-A0AAP8QBZ5-F1
#
_cell.length_a   1.000
_cell.length_b   1.000
_cell.length_c   1.000
_cell.angle_alpha   90.00
_cell.angle_beta   90.00
_cell.angle_gamma   90.00
#
_symmetry.space_group_name_H-M   'P 1'
#
loop_
_entity.id
_entity.type
_entity.pdbx_description
1 polymer ?
#
loop_
_entity_poly.entity_id
_entity_poly.type
_entity_poly.pdbx_seq_one_letter_code
_entity_poly.pdbx_strand_id
1 'polypeptide(L)'
;MLASDSLELVERCYEQVCSLLEKEELKNKFIDYVFVDYQEEVVAEHDSDFFYRHLQKLHLVHCRKDFDQAVEDWYGKRRINNNRSAGFHSVLFSIVRRTIGMYEVRNRQELIKYVTQVLTNSNGYMEQWQSKGNRTKVMYFHYLDKLGIRNFNDIEALVDSWLIENPQAFDEYQQAYYQRPIRRGRPNNVQLSRLIDQIEQMQPVLNRKERERIRKIFYYYRNHLEIDGMVSKFLNYIEAKHRKEKVNDQLEDFLSSEIR
;
A
#
# COMPACT_ATOMS: atom_id res chain seq x y z
N MET A 1 2.13 1.38 -38.54
CA MET A 1 3.41 0.63 -38.74
C MET A 1 3.17 -0.78 -38.29
N LEU A 2 3.27 -1.77 -39.19
CA LEU A 2 2.92 -3.17 -38.89
C LEU A 2 3.75 -3.76 -37.73
N ALA A 3 3.18 -4.72 -36.99
CA ALA A 3 3.89 -5.43 -35.95
C ALA A 3 4.95 -6.36 -36.56
N SER A 4 6.09 -6.48 -35.90
CA SER A 4 7.22 -7.32 -36.35
C SER A 4 7.07 -8.77 -35.92
N ASP A 5 6.45 -9.02 -34.77
CA ASP A 5 6.15 -10.35 -34.24
C ASP A 5 4.81 -10.36 -33.46
N SER A 6 4.34 -11.56 -33.11
CA SER A 6 3.08 -11.73 -32.38
C SER A 6 3.13 -11.15 -30.95
N LEU A 7 4.31 -11.08 -30.33
CA LEU A 7 4.47 -10.53 -28.98
C LEU A 7 4.36 -9.01 -28.98
N GLU A 8 4.88 -8.34 -30.00
CA GLU A 8 4.70 -6.92 -30.23
C GLU A 8 3.22 -6.59 -30.44
N LEU A 9 2.50 -7.44 -31.18
CA LEU A 9 1.07 -7.26 -31.37
C LEU A 9 0.27 -7.41 -30.08
N VAL A 10 0.64 -8.37 -29.21
CA VAL A 10 0.07 -8.50 -27.86
C VAL A 10 0.41 -7.29 -27.00
N GLU A 11 1.64 -6.78 -27.07
CA GLU A 11 2.06 -5.58 -26.32
C GLU A 11 1.23 -4.36 -26.74
N ARG A 12 1.05 -4.12 -28.05
CA ARG A 12 0.21 -3.03 -28.56
C ARG A 12 -1.25 -3.14 -28.10
N CYS A 13 -1.81 -4.36 -28.13
CA CYS A 13 -3.13 -4.62 -27.55
C CYS A 13 -3.18 -4.24 -26.07
N TYR A 14 -2.21 -4.69 -25.28
CA TYR A 14 -2.12 -4.38 -23.85
C TYR A 14 -2.00 -2.87 -23.60
N GLU A 15 -1.16 -2.18 -24.38
CA GLU A 15 -0.99 -0.73 -24.33
C GLU A 15 -2.28 0.02 -24.67
N GLN A 16 -3.08 -0.45 -25.63
CA GLN A 16 -4.37 0.16 -25.97
C GLN A 16 -5.39 -0.02 -24.85
N VAL A 17 -5.43 -1.20 -24.21
CA VAL A 17 -6.39 -1.46 -23.13
C VAL A 17 -6.07 -0.65 -21.87
N CYS A 18 -4.78 -0.40 -21.57
CA CYS A 18 -4.37 0.48 -20.47
C CYS A 18 -5.02 0.10 -19.11
N SER A 19 -5.03 -1.18 -18.72
CA SER A 19 -5.61 -1.61 -17.45
C SER A 19 -4.92 -2.84 -16.86
N LEU A 20 -5.19 -3.12 -15.57
CA LEU A 20 -4.93 -4.46 -15.02
C LEU A 20 -5.87 -5.44 -15.72
N LEU A 21 -5.31 -6.52 -16.25
CA LEU A 21 -6.06 -7.56 -16.94
C LEU A 21 -5.65 -8.90 -16.40
N GLU A 22 -6.63 -9.77 -16.24
CA GLU A 22 -6.31 -11.18 -16.13
C GLU A 22 -5.87 -11.72 -17.48
N LYS A 23 -5.12 -12.82 -17.42
CA LYS A 23 -4.55 -13.46 -18.60
C LYS A 23 -5.62 -13.89 -19.60
N GLU A 24 -6.72 -14.47 -19.11
CA GLU A 24 -7.83 -14.91 -19.96
C GLU A 24 -8.62 -13.73 -20.55
N GLU A 25 -8.70 -12.61 -19.83
CA GLU A 25 -9.29 -11.37 -20.36
C GLU A 25 -8.43 -10.80 -21.50
N LEU A 26 -7.10 -10.80 -21.34
CA LEU A 26 -6.19 -10.35 -22.39
C LEU A 26 -6.28 -11.24 -23.64
N LYS A 27 -6.41 -12.56 -23.49
CA LYS A 27 -6.63 -13.48 -24.62
C LYS A 27 -7.85 -13.11 -25.45
N ASN A 28 -8.98 -12.85 -24.79
CA ASN A 28 -10.20 -12.47 -25.48
C ASN A 28 -10.07 -11.09 -26.14
N LYS A 29 -9.55 -10.09 -25.41
CA LYS A 29 -9.31 -8.74 -25.95
C LYS A 29 -8.30 -8.71 -27.09
N PHE A 30 -7.32 -9.62 -27.09
CA PHE A 30 -6.32 -9.70 -28.14
C PHE A 30 -6.93 -10.14 -29.47
N ILE A 31 -7.85 -11.11 -29.44
CA ILE A 31 -8.57 -11.53 -30.65
C ILE A 31 -9.40 -10.36 -31.19
N ASP A 32 -10.16 -9.69 -30.32
CA ASP A 32 -10.98 -8.54 -30.71
C ASP A 32 -10.10 -7.43 -31.32
N TYR A 33 -8.99 -7.09 -30.66
CA TYR A 33 -8.03 -6.12 -31.16
C TYR A 33 -7.47 -6.48 -32.54
N VAL A 34 -7.12 -7.74 -32.78
CA VAL A 34 -6.53 -8.17 -34.05
C VAL A 34 -7.51 -8.02 -35.22
N PHE A 35 -8.78 -8.39 -35.02
CA PHE A 35 -9.79 -8.40 -36.09
C PHE A 35 -10.60 -7.10 -36.21
N VAL A 36 -10.57 -6.25 -35.18
CA VAL A 36 -11.23 -4.93 -35.21
C VAL A 36 -10.19 -3.87 -35.51
N ASP A 37 -9.35 -3.53 -34.53
CA ASP A 37 -8.46 -2.37 -34.62
C ASP A 37 -7.28 -2.61 -35.59
N TYR A 38 -6.59 -3.74 -35.43
CA TYR A 38 -5.39 -4.02 -36.20
C TYR A 38 -5.70 -4.34 -37.67
N GLN A 39 -6.78 -5.10 -37.92
CA GLN A 39 -7.25 -5.35 -39.28
C GLN A 39 -7.60 -4.05 -40.00
N GLU A 40 -8.28 -3.10 -39.33
CA GLU A 40 -8.56 -1.79 -39.89
C GLU A 40 -7.28 -1.00 -40.22
N GLU A 41 -6.27 -1.00 -39.33
CA GLU A 41 -4.96 -0.38 -39.59
C GLU A 41 -4.31 -0.95 -40.86
N VAL A 42 -4.26 -2.28 -40.98
CA VAL A 42 -3.62 -2.95 -42.12
C VAL A 42 -4.38 -2.71 -43.42
N VAL A 43 -5.72 -2.81 -43.39
CA VAL A 43 -6.55 -2.64 -44.59
C VAL A 43 -6.56 -1.19 -45.07
N ALA A 44 -6.41 -0.20 -44.18
CA ALA A 44 -6.34 1.20 -44.56
C ALA A 44 -5.07 1.53 -45.37
N GLU A 45 -3.94 0.89 -45.09
CA GLU A 45 -2.67 1.09 -45.81
C GLU A 45 -2.45 0.08 -46.96
N HIS A 46 -3.11 -1.08 -46.89
CA HIS A 46 -2.93 -2.21 -47.82
C HIS A 46 -4.28 -2.77 -48.30
N ASP A 47 -4.57 -4.04 -48.01
CA ASP A 47 -5.81 -4.74 -48.32
C ASP A 47 -6.03 -5.93 -47.36
N SER A 48 -7.19 -6.58 -47.47
CA SER A 48 -7.54 -7.74 -46.63
C SER A 48 -6.64 -8.96 -46.89
N ASP A 49 -6.20 -9.16 -48.13
CA ASP A 49 -5.37 -10.30 -48.50
C ASP A 49 -3.99 -10.19 -47.85
N PHE A 50 -3.46 -8.97 -47.79
CA PHE A 50 -2.23 -8.65 -47.11
C PHE A 50 -2.36 -8.88 -45.60
N PHE A 51 -3.49 -8.52 -44.98
CA PHE A 51 -3.74 -8.79 -43.56
C PHE A 51 -3.59 -10.29 -43.22
N TYR A 52 -4.25 -11.19 -43.96
CA TYR A 52 -4.12 -12.63 -43.72
C TYR A 52 -2.71 -13.15 -43.98
N ARG A 53 -2.02 -12.65 -45.02
CA ARG A 53 -0.59 -12.98 -45.26
C ARG A 53 0.30 -12.48 -44.13
N HIS A 54 -0.04 -11.35 -43.52
CA HIS A 54 0.70 -10.80 -42.40
C HIS A 54 0.48 -11.63 -41.14
N LEU A 55 -0.75 -12.03 -40.82
CA LEU A 55 -1.02 -12.98 -39.72
C LEU A 55 -0.26 -14.30 -39.90
N GLN A 56 -0.12 -14.80 -41.13
CA GLN A 56 0.72 -15.97 -41.42
C GLN A 56 2.20 -15.74 -41.07
N LYS A 57 2.75 -14.55 -41.38
CA LYS A 57 4.12 -14.18 -40.99
C LYS A 57 4.30 -14.08 -39.48
N LEU A 58 3.26 -13.64 -38.76
CA LEU A 58 3.24 -13.57 -37.30
C LEU A 58 2.96 -14.94 -36.63
N HIS A 59 2.78 -16.01 -37.41
CA HIS A 59 2.40 -17.34 -36.93
C HIS A 59 1.04 -17.38 -36.21
N LEU A 60 0.08 -16.54 -36.63
CA LEU A 60 -1.28 -16.44 -36.10
C LEU A 60 -2.30 -17.02 -37.09
N VAL A 61 -2.16 -18.30 -37.43
CA VAL A 61 -2.93 -18.94 -38.53
C VAL A 61 -4.11 -19.75 -38.00
N HIS A 62 -3.93 -20.45 -36.89
CA HIS A 62 -4.93 -21.35 -36.29
C HIS A 62 -5.86 -20.60 -35.31
N CYS A 63 -6.07 -19.31 -35.58
CA CYS A 63 -6.86 -18.39 -34.77
C CYS A 63 -6.64 -18.62 -33.27
N ARG A 64 -7.67 -19.13 -32.57
CA ARG A 64 -7.72 -19.18 -31.10
C ARG A 64 -6.48 -19.79 -30.47
N LYS A 65 -5.96 -20.90 -31.02
CA LYS A 65 -4.80 -21.59 -30.45
C LYS A 65 -3.55 -20.72 -30.50
N ASP A 66 -3.30 -20.10 -31.65
CA ASP A 66 -2.08 -19.31 -31.87
C ASP A 66 -2.18 -17.95 -31.15
N PHE A 67 -3.37 -17.33 -31.10
CA PHE A 67 -3.62 -16.12 -30.31
C PHE A 67 -3.43 -16.36 -28.81
N ASP A 68 -4.01 -17.45 -28.28
CA ASP A 68 -3.84 -17.80 -26.88
C ASP A 68 -2.35 -18.04 -26.57
N GLN A 69 -1.64 -18.79 -27.43
CA GLN A 69 -0.21 -19.06 -27.26
C GLN A 69 0.65 -17.79 -27.32
N ALA A 70 0.36 -16.84 -28.20
CA ALA A 70 1.07 -15.57 -28.26
C ALA A 70 0.95 -14.79 -26.94
N VAL A 71 -0.25 -14.78 -26.34
CA VAL A 71 -0.48 -14.15 -25.02
C VAL A 71 0.26 -14.91 -23.91
N GLU A 72 0.25 -16.25 -23.95
CA GLU A 72 1.03 -17.09 -23.02
C GLU A 72 2.53 -16.76 -23.06
N ASP A 73 3.11 -16.72 -24.26
CA ASP A 73 4.53 -16.45 -24.48
C ASP A 73 4.91 -15.04 -24.04
N TRP A 74 4.04 -14.06 -24.29
CA TRP A 74 4.21 -12.69 -23.84
C TRP A 74 4.24 -12.60 -22.30
N TYR A 75 3.30 -13.25 -21.61
CA TYR A 75 3.31 -13.33 -20.15
C TYR A 75 4.54 -14.07 -19.62
N GLY A 76 4.95 -15.16 -20.28
CA GLY A 76 6.14 -15.93 -19.95
C GLY A 76 7.42 -15.08 -20.01
N LYS A 77 7.59 -14.34 -21.11
CA LYS A 77 8.71 -13.42 -21.32
C LYS A 77 8.77 -12.32 -20.26
N ARG A 78 7.61 -11.74 -19.89
CA ARG A 78 7.54 -10.75 -18.81
C ARG A 78 7.91 -11.32 -17.44
N ARG A 79 7.46 -12.53 -17.11
CA ARG A 79 7.79 -13.19 -15.83
C ARG A 79 9.28 -13.51 -15.70
N ILE A 80 9.92 -13.99 -16.76
CA ILE A 80 11.36 -14.34 -16.75
C ILE A 80 12.21 -13.08 -16.52
N ASN A 81 11.82 -11.95 -17.12
CA ASN A 81 12.53 -10.68 -16.95
C ASN A 81 12.31 -10.04 -15.57
N ASN A 82 11.22 -10.37 -14.87
CA ASN A 82 10.84 -9.82 -13.57
C ASN A 82 11.17 -10.75 -12.38
N ASN A 83 12.20 -11.60 -12.49
CA ASN A 83 12.71 -12.49 -11.43
C ASN A 83 13.34 -11.74 -10.20
N ARG A 84 12.77 -10.60 -9.80
CA ARG A 84 13.18 -9.86 -8.59
C ARG A 84 12.05 -9.91 -7.54
N SER A 85 12.37 -10.62 -6.46
CA SER A 85 11.64 -10.75 -5.19
C SER A 85 10.15 -11.08 -5.26
N ALA A 86 9.79 -12.26 -4.74
CA ALA A 86 8.39 -12.67 -4.49
C ALA A 86 7.66 -11.84 -3.41
N GLY A 87 8.09 -10.60 -3.17
CA GLY A 87 7.56 -9.72 -2.13
C GLY A 87 7.11 -8.39 -2.70
N PHE A 88 6.03 -7.84 -2.15
CA PHE A 88 5.55 -6.52 -2.48
C PHE A 88 6.54 -5.45 -2.02
N HIS A 89 6.76 -4.43 -2.86
CA HIS A 89 7.59 -3.30 -2.46
C HIS A 89 6.94 -2.53 -1.30
N SER A 90 7.74 -2.00 -0.38
CA SER A 90 7.28 -1.14 0.74
C SER A 90 6.37 0.02 0.32
N VAL A 91 6.45 0.46 -0.93
CA VAL A 91 5.57 1.47 -1.52
C VAL A 91 4.11 1.00 -1.52
N LEU A 92 3.86 -0.27 -1.88
CA LEU A 92 2.51 -0.83 -1.90
C LEU A 92 1.92 -0.93 -0.49
N PHE A 93 2.71 -1.34 0.51
CA PHE A 93 2.27 -1.36 1.91
C PHE A 93 1.94 0.04 2.43
N SER A 94 2.72 1.04 2.00
CA SER A 94 2.39 2.45 2.29
C SER A 94 1.09 2.90 1.63
N ILE A 95 0.76 2.39 0.45
CA ILE A 95 -0.52 2.69 -0.22
C ILE A 95 -1.66 2.06 0.57
N VAL A 96 -1.58 0.78 0.94
CA VAL A 96 -2.61 0.10 1.77
C VAL A 96 -2.87 0.90 3.06
N ARG A 97 -1.82 1.26 3.78
CA ARG A 97 -1.94 2.08 5.00
C ARG A 97 -2.59 3.44 4.74
N ARG A 98 -2.20 4.13 3.66
CA ARG A 98 -2.77 5.43 3.29
C ARG A 98 -4.25 5.31 2.93
N THR A 99 -4.63 4.25 2.22
CA THR A 99 -6.02 3.94 1.88
C THR A 99 -6.87 3.81 3.14
N ILE A 100 -6.38 3.10 4.16
CA ILE A 100 -7.07 2.99 5.45
C ILE A 100 -7.21 4.36 6.13
N GLY A 101 -6.19 5.22 6.05
CA GLY A 101 -6.29 6.58 6.60
C GLY A 101 -7.25 7.49 5.81
N MET A 102 -7.53 7.18 4.55
CA MET A 102 -8.39 8.00 3.66
C MET A 102 -9.85 7.56 3.67
N TYR A 103 -10.09 6.26 3.79
CA TYR A 103 -11.40 5.65 3.78
C TYR A 103 -11.55 4.92 5.11
N GLU A 104 -12.62 5.18 5.87
CA GLU A 104 -12.90 4.47 7.12
C GLU A 104 -13.22 2.99 6.83
N VAL A 105 -12.19 2.19 6.62
CA VAL A 105 -12.30 0.80 6.16
C VAL A 105 -12.66 -0.11 7.33
N ARG A 106 -13.76 -0.86 7.21
CA ARG A 106 -14.29 -1.70 8.29
C ARG A 106 -13.94 -3.17 8.15
N ASN A 107 -13.57 -3.62 6.95
CA ASN A 107 -13.31 -5.03 6.67
C ASN A 107 -12.38 -5.22 5.46
N ARG A 108 -11.93 -6.46 5.27
CA ARG A 108 -11.04 -6.87 4.16
C ARG A 108 -11.60 -6.49 2.79
N GLN A 109 -12.89 -6.72 2.55
CA GLN A 109 -13.51 -6.51 1.23
C GLN A 109 -13.54 -5.01 0.87
N GLU A 110 -13.87 -4.16 1.84
CA GLU A 110 -13.75 -2.71 1.68
C GLU A 110 -12.30 -2.29 1.44
N LEU A 111 -11.33 -2.88 2.16
CA LEU A 111 -9.93 -2.55 1.95
C LEU A 111 -9.48 -2.86 0.52
N ILE A 112 -9.80 -4.06 0.02
CA ILE A 112 -9.51 -4.46 -1.36
C ILE A 112 -10.16 -3.49 -2.34
N LYS A 113 -11.46 -3.21 -2.17
CA LYS A 113 -12.18 -2.28 -3.02
C LYS A 113 -11.50 -0.91 -3.10
N TYR A 114 -11.16 -0.31 -1.95
CA TYR A 114 -10.54 1.01 -1.92
C TYR A 114 -9.09 0.99 -2.41
N VAL A 115 -8.30 -0.06 -2.12
CA VAL A 115 -6.94 -0.20 -2.65
C VAL A 115 -6.97 -0.34 -4.17
N THR A 116 -7.88 -1.15 -4.71
CA THR A 116 -8.12 -1.25 -6.15
C THR A 116 -8.43 0.12 -6.73
N GLN A 117 -9.40 0.85 -6.17
CA GLN A 117 -9.73 2.20 -6.63
C GLN A 117 -8.52 3.14 -6.63
N VAL A 118 -7.74 3.15 -5.55
CA VAL A 118 -6.55 4.01 -5.43
C VAL A 118 -5.47 3.64 -6.46
N LEU A 119 -5.32 2.36 -6.78
CA LEU A 119 -4.33 1.87 -7.73
C LEU A 119 -4.80 1.97 -9.19
N THR A 120 -6.09 1.86 -9.49
CA THR A 120 -6.56 1.78 -10.89
C THR A 120 -7.22 3.06 -11.39
N ASN A 121 -7.76 3.91 -10.52
CA ASN A 121 -8.44 5.13 -10.93
C ASN A 121 -7.45 6.27 -11.16
N SER A 122 -7.75 7.15 -12.12
CA SER A 122 -6.94 8.32 -12.46
C SER A 122 -6.80 9.29 -11.28
N ASN A 123 -7.84 9.45 -10.47
CA ASN A 123 -8.01 10.56 -9.52
C ASN A 123 -7.17 10.45 -8.22
N GLY A 124 -6.22 9.53 -8.17
CA GLY A 124 -5.56 9.12 -6.93
C GLY A 124 -4.05 9.03 -7.06
N TYR A 125 -3.53 7.83 -6.78
CA TYR A 125 -2.10 7.57 -6.82
C TYR A 125 -1.52 7.70 -8.24
N MET A 126 -2.32 7.37 -9.26
CA MET A 126 -1.95 7.50 -10.67
C MET A 126 -1.64 8.96 -11.04
N GLU A 127 -2.54 9.91 -10.78
CA GLU A 127 -2.29 11.35 -11.01
C GLU A 127 -1.07 11.86 -10.25
N GLN A 128 -0.89 11.47 -8.98
CA GLN A 128 0.28 11.86 -8.20
C GLN A 128 1.58 11.28 -8.79
N TRP A 129 1.51 10.09 -9.37
CA TRP A 129 2.65 9.47 -10.03
C TRP A 129 2.94 10.12 -11.39
N GLN A 130 1.89 10.48 -12.14
CA GLN A 130 1.98 11.14 -13.43
C GLN A 130 2.51 12.57 -13.32
N SER A 131 2.12 13.33 -12.31
CA SER A 131 2.56 14.73 -12.10
C SER A 131 4.07 14.91 -11.92
N LYS A 132 4.83 13.81 -11.73
CA LYS A 132 6.29 13.81 -11.61
C LYS A 132 7.03 13.71 -12.96
N GLY A 133 6.37 13.97 -14.10
CA GLY A 133 6.98 14.09 -15.42
C GLY A 133 6.02 13.79 -16.58
N ASN A 134 6.56 13.60 -17.79
CA ASN A 134 5.77 13.20 -18.96
C ASN A 134 5.45 11.71 -18.93
N ARG A 135 4.56 11.31 -18.02
CA ARG A 135 4.25 9.91 -17.73
C ARG A 135 2.84 9.56 -18.21
N THR A 136 2.72 8.51 -19.03
CA THR A 136 1.43 8.07 -19.58
C THR A 136 0.73 7.05 -18.68
N LYS A 137 -0.55 6.77 -18.97
CA LYS A 137 -1.33 5.71 -18.30
C LYS A 137 -0.73 4.32 -18.53
N VAL A 138 -0.25 4.04 -19.74
CA VAL A 138 0.50 2.82 -20.08
C VAL A 138 1.71 2.65 -19.15
N MET A 139 2.55 3.67 -19.06
CA MET A 139 3.75 3.64 -18.21
C MET A 139 3.42 3.39 -16.74
N TYR A 140 2.25 3.82 -16.27
CA TYR A 140 1.79 3.57 -14.92
C TYR A 140 1.45 2.10 -14.68
N PHE A 141 0.75 1.41 -15.59
CA PHE A 141 0.47 -0.01 -15.42
C PHE A 141 1.73 -0.88 -15.55
N HIS A 142 2.71 -0.51 -16.37
CA HIS A 142 4.04 -1.14 -16.32
C HIS A 142 4.77 -0.89 -14.99
N TYR A 143 4.58 0.29 -14.41
CA TYR A 143 5.13 0.59 -13.09
C TYR A 143 4.49 -0.28 -12.01
N LEU A 144 3.17 -0.48 -12.04
CA LEU A 144 2.48 -1.41 -11.13
C LEU A 144 2.93 -2.87 -11.32
N ASP A 145 3.08 -3.33 -12.56
CA ASP A 145 3.62 -4.66 -12.88
C ASP A 145 5.02 -4.85 -12.25
N LYS A 146 5.90 -3.85 -12.40
CA LYS A 146 7.23 -3.84 -11.75
C LYS A 146 7.19 -3.81 -10.22
N LEU A 147 6.12 -3.31 -9.61
CA LEU A 147 5.92 -3.35 -8.16
C LEU A 147 5.33 -4.67 -7.67
N GLY A 148 4.87 -5.54 -8.58
CA GLY A 148 4.25 -6.83 -8.29
C GLY A 148 2.73 -6.87 -8.43
N ILE A 149 2.10 -5.84 -8.99
CA ILE A 149 0.65 -5.78 -9.25
C ILE A 149 0.38 -5.96 -10.74
N ARG A 150 0.02 -7.18 -11.15
CA ARG A 150 -0.24 -7.54 -12.56
C ARG A 150 -1.73 -7.66 -12.84
N ASN A 151 -2.49 -8.13 -11.84
CA ASN A 151 -3.92 -8.34 -11.93
C ASN A 151 -4.61 -8.02 -10.59
N PHE A 152 -5.93 -8.19 -10.53
CA PHE A 152 -6.71 -7.96 -9.31
C PHE A 152 -6.36 -8.93 -8.18
N ASN A 153 -6.02 -10.18 -8.49
CA ASN A 153 -5.60 -11.16 -7.48
C ASN A 153 -4.31 -10.74 -6.76
N ASP A 154 -3.39 -10.06 -7.43
CA ASP A 154 -2.20 -9.50 -6.80
C ASP A 154 -2.54 -8.38 -5.80
N ILE A 155 -3.63 -7.63 -6.03
CA ILE A 155 -4.12 -6.62 -5.08
C ILE A 155 -4.71 -7.30 -3.84
N GLU A 156 -5.45 -8.39 -4.02
CA GLU A 156 -5.95 -9.19 -2.91
C GLU A 156 -4.81 -9.77 -2.07
N ALA A 157 -3.82 -10.38 -2.72
CA ALA A 157 -2.63 -10.92 -2.05
C ALA A 157 -1.83 -9.84 -1.32
N LEU A 158 -1.74 -8.62 -1.88
CA LEU A 158 -1.14 -7.46 -1.22
C LEU A 158 -1.88 -7.12 0.07
N VAL A 159 -3.20 -7.03 0.03
CA VAL A 159 -4.01 -6.74 1.20
C VAL A 159 -3.87 -7.84 2.25
N ASP A 160 -3.92 -9.10 1.85
CA ASP A 160 -3.77 -10.25 2.75
C ASP A 160 -2.41 -10.27 3.43
N SER A 161 -1.34 -10.09 2.66
CA SER A 161 0.01 -10.00 3.21
C SER A 161 0.14 -8.85 4.21
N TRP A 162 -0.47 -7.71 3.93
CA TRP A 162 -0.42 -6.56 4.83
C TRP A 162 -1.22 -6.78 6.12
N LEU A 163 -2.38 -7.46 6.02
CA LEU A 163 -3.23 -7.80 7.17
C LEU A 163 -2.59 -8.86 8.09
N ILE A 164 -1.79 -9.77 7.56
CA ILE A 164 -0.98 -10.71 8.37
C ILE A 164 -0.04 -9.92 9.31
N GLU A 165 0.58 -8.86 8.81
CA GLU A 165 1.45 -7.99 9.61
C GLU A 165 0.66 -7.02 10.53
N ASN A 166 -0.62 -6.77 10.23
CA ASN A 166 -1.46 -5.79 10.91
C ASN A 166 -2.85 -6.38 11.25
N PRO A 167 -2.94 -7.39 12.12
CA PRO A 167 -4.21 -8.10 12.40
C PRO A 167 -5.28 -7.19 13.01
N GLN A 168 -4.87 -6.11 13.68
CA GLN A 168 -5.75 -5.10 14.31
C GLN A 168 -6.13 -3.97 13.35
N ALA A 169 -5.95 -4.13 12.04
CA ALA A 169 -6.15 -3.08 11.06
C ALA A 169 -7.52 -2.41 11.11
N PHE A 170 -8.57 -3.15 11.50
CA PHE A 170 -9.95 -2.66 11.54
C PHE A 170 -10.39 -2.19 12.93
N ASP A 171 -9.52 -2.28 13.94
CA ASP A 171 -9.82 -1.76 15.28
C ASP A 171 -9.97 -0.24 15.23
N GLU A 172 -11.01 0.31 15.88
CA GLU A 172 -11.31 1.75 15.87
C GLU A 172 -10.11 2.61 16.29
N TYR A 173 -9.36 2.16 17.30
CA TYR A 173 -8.18 2.87 17.77
C TYR A 173 -7.04 2.83 16.73
N GLN A 174 -6.87 1.71 16.03
CA GLN A 174 -5.86 1.55 14.98
C GLN A 174 -6.21 2.40 13.75
N GLN A 175 -7.48 2.42 13.37
CA GLN A 175 -8.02 3.25 12.29
C GLN A 175 -7.81 4.74 12.60
N ALA A 176 -8.20 5.19 13.79
CA ALA A 176 -7.96 6.56 14.26
C ALA A 176 -6.47 6.90 14.28
N TYR A 177 -5.60 5.93 14.60
CA TYR A 177 -4.16 6.11 14.55
C TYR A 177 -3.64 6.30 13.11
N TYR A 178 -4.15 5.54 12.13
CA TYR A 178 -3.75 5.68 10.73
C TYR A 178 -4.17 7.01 10.10
N GLN A 179 -5.26 7.62 10.57
CA GLN A 179 -5.72 8.95 10.13
C GLN A 179 -4.83 10.09 10.65
N ARG A 180 -4.03 9.88 11.71
CA ARG A 180 -3.15 10.93 12.25
C ARG A 180 -1.99 11.20 11.28
N PRO A 181 -1.65 12.48 11.01
CA PRO A 181 -0.54 12.82 10.14
C PRO A 181 0.79 12.28 10.68
N ILE A 182 1.63 11.73 9.80
CA ILE A 182 2.95 11.22 10.15
C ILE A 182 3.81 12.36 10.70
N ARG A 183 4.03 12.40 12.01
CA ARG A 183 4.89 13.39 12.66
C ARG A 183 6.35 13.02 12.44
N ARG A 184 7.16 13.94 11.89
CA ARG A 184 8.62 13.75 11.74
C ARG A 184 9.26 13.52 13.12
N GLY A 185 10.16 12.53 13.20
CA GLY A 185 11.04 12.30 14.36
C GLY A 185 10.43 11.53 15.55
N ARG A 186 9.19 11.05 15.49
CA ARG A 186 8.64 10.11 16.48
C ARG A 186 8.54 8.70 15.90
N PRO A 187 8.92 7.66 16.65
CA PRO A 187 8.56 6.29 16.30
C PRO A 187 7.04 6.19 16.22
N ASN A 188 6.53 5.87 15.03
CA ASN A 188 5.12 5.63 14.78
C ASN A 188 4.74 4.26 15.37
N ASN A 189 4.64 4.19 16.70
CA ASN A 189 4.24 2.99 17.40
C ASN A 189 2.85 3.20 18.02
N VAL A 190 1.86 2.44 17.53
CA VAL A 190 0.46 2.53 17.97
C VAL A 190 0.35 2.25 19.46
N GLN A 191 1.00 1.21 19.97
CA GLN A 191 0.92 0.83 21.38
C GLN A 191 1.46 1.93 22.30
N LEU A 192 2.56 2.59 21.92
CA LEU A 192 3.07 3.76 22.63
C LEU A 192 2.08 4.93 22.56
N SER A 193 1.45 5.17 21.41
CA SER A 193 0.39 6.18 21.31
C SER A 193 -0.79 5.85 22.21
N ARG A 194 -1.23 4.59 22.28
CA ARG A 194 -2.32 4.13 23.15
C ARG A 194 -1.99 4.33 24.62
N LEU A 195 -0.76 4.00 25.01
CA LEU A 195 -0.27 4.25 26.36
C LEU A 195 -0.29 5.75 26.71
N ILE A 196 0.18 6.62 25.81
CA ILE A 196 0.17 8.07 26.03
C ILE A 196 -1.27 8.58 26.14
N ASP A 197 -2.16 8.19 25.22
CA ASP A 197 -3.54 8.66 25.19
C ASP A 197 -4.29 8.25 26.48
N GLN A 198 -4.12 7.02 26.97
CA GLN A 198 -4.71 6.57 28.25
C GLN A 198 -4.16 7.34 29.45
N ILE A 199 -2.85 7.62 29.48
CA ILE A 199 -2.24 8.41 30.56
C ILE A 199 -2.73 9.86 30.52
N GLU A 200 -2.85 10.46 29.34
CA GLU A 200 -3.36 11.83 29.18
C GLU A 200 -4.84 11.95 29.60
N GLN A 201 -5.65 10.89 29.48
CA GLN A 201 -7.01 10.86 30.04
C GLN A 201 -7.03 10.91 31.57
N MET A 202 -6.05 10.30 32.24
CA MET A 202 -5.97 10.26 33.71
C MET A 202 -5.17 11.43 34.29
N GLN A 203 -4.18 11.93 33.56
CA GLN A 203 -3.31 13.04 33.92
C GLN A 203 -3.09 13.97 32.71
N PRO A 204 -4.01 14.93 32.47
CA PRO A 204 -4.04 15.72 31.23
C PRO A 204 -2.87 16.70 31.06
N VAL A 205 -2.14 17.02 32.13
CA VAL A 205 -0.98 17.93 32.09
C VAL A 205 0.29 17.14 32.36
N LEU A 206 1.01 16.81 31.30
CA LEU A 206 2.31 16.11 31.36
C LEU A 206 3.47 17.04 30.99
N ASN A 207 4.47 17.14 31.86
CA ASN A 207 5.71 17.86 31.55
C ASN A 207 6.66 17.04 30.67
N ARG A 208 7.75 17.67 30.20
CA ARG A 208 8.73 17.02 29.31
C ARG A 208 9.37 15.77 29.93
N LYS A 209 9.67 15.78 31.23
CA LYS A 209 10.30 14.65 31.93
C LYS A 209 9.34 13.47 32.07
N GLU A 210 8.07 13.75 32.33
CA GLU A 210 6.99 12.75 32.43
C GLU A 210 6.71 12.11 31.08
N ARG A 211 6.62 12.91 30.00
CA ARG A 211 6.51 12.37 28.64
C ARG A 211 7.66 11.45 28.27
N GLU A 212 8.89 11.78 28.69
CA GLU A 212 10.05 10.92 28.49
C GLU A 212 9.99 9.66 29.36
N ARG A 213 9.44 9.76 30.57
CA ARG A 213 9.24 8.60 31.46
C ARG A 213 8.27 7.60 30.86
N ILE A 214 7.18 8.05 30.22
CA ILE A 214 6.23 7.17 29.51
C ILE A 214 6.96 6.38 28.42
N ARG A 215 7.81 7.03 27.61
CA ARG A 215 8.61 6.34 26.58
C ARG A 215 9.54 5.29 27.18
N LYS A 216 10.22 5.62 28.28
CA LYS A 216 11.10 4.67 28.97
C LYS A 216 10.34 3.46 29.50
N ILE A 217 9.16 3.67 30.10
CA ILE A 217 8.30 2.57 30.55
C ILE A 217 7.90 1.70 29.35
N PHE A 218 7.43 2.32 28.26
CA PHE A 218 7.07 1.58 27.06
C PHE A 218 8.21 0.71 26.52
N TYR A 219 9.37 1.29 26.21
CA TYR A 219 10.46 0.52 25.60
C TYR A 219 11.04 -0.56 26.52
N TYR A 220 11.01 -0.35 27.84
CA TYR A 220 11.51 -1.33 28.80
C TYR A 220 10.52 -2.47 29.05
N TYR A 221 9.22 -2.21 28.99
CA TYR A 221 8.20 -3.18 29.39
C TYR A 221 7.29 -3.68 28.26
N ARG A 222 7.42 -3.19 27.01
CA ARG A 222 6.56 -3.58 25.88
C ARG A 222 6.46 -5.07 25.58
N ASN A 223 7.46 -5.87 25.99
CA ASN A 223 7.46 -7.32 25.80
C ASN A 223 7.00 -8.10 27.06
N HIS A 224 6.71 -7.40 28.15
CA HIS A 224 6.53 -8.00 29.48
C HIS A 224 5.28 -7.51 30.22
N LEU A 225 4.70 -6.39 29.82
CA LEU A 225 3.49 -5.84 30.41
C LEU A 225 2.50 -5.48 29.32
N GLU A 226 1.22 -5.65 29.63
CA GLU A 226 0.14 -5.03 28.89
C GLU A 226 0.10 -3.52 29.16
N ILE A 227 -0.66 -2.78 28.34
CA ILE A 227 -0.73 -1.32 28.41
C ILE A 227 -1.20 -0.87 29.80
N ASP A 228 -2.24 -1.51 30.36
CA ASP A 228 -2.77 -1.14 31.67
C ASP A 228 -1.71 -1.29 32.78
N GLY A 229 -0.88 -2.35 32.72
CA GLY A 229 0.25 -2.51 33.64
C GLY A 229 1.32 -1.43 33.50
N MET A 230 1.54 -0.92 32.28
CA MET A 230 2.43 0.22 32.04
C MET A 230 1.82 1.54 32.53
N VAL A 231 0.51 1.73 32.39
CA VAL A 231 -0.23 2.88 32.96
C VAL A 231 -0.06 2.89 34.48
N SER A 232 -0.30 1.77 35.16
CA SER A 232 -0.11 1.68 36.62
C SER A 232 1.32 2.00 37.05
N LYS A 233 2.33 1.53 36.30
CA LYS A 233 3.73 1.91 36.57
C LYS A 233 3.99 3.41 36.46
N PHE A 234 3.35 4.08 35.49
CA PHE A 234 3.48 5.52 35.35
C PHE A 234 2.78 6.27 36.48
N LEU A 235 1.55 5.89 36.83
CA LEU A 235 0.82 6.50 37.95
C LEU A 235 1.57 6.33 39.28
N ASN A 236 2.12 5.14 39.54
CA ASN A 236 2.95 4.90 40.73
C ASN A 236 4.20 5.79 40.77
N TYR A 237 4.80 6.08 39.61
CA TYR A 237 5.92 7.02 39.51
C TYR A 237 5.49 8.45 39.86
N ILE A 238 4.33 8.88 39.39
CA ILE A 238 3.78 10.21 39.67
C ILE A 238 3.44 10.35 41.16
N GLU A 239 2.76 9.37 41.75
CA GLU A 239 2.48 9.36 43.19
C GLU A 239 3.76 9.38 44.03
N ALA A 240 4.76 8.58 43.66
CA ALA A 240 6.04 8.57 44.37
C ALA A 240 6.78 9.91 44.27
N LYS A 241 6.66 10.59 43.13
CA LYS A 241 7.21 11.94 42.93
C LYS A 241 6.49 12.96 43.82
N HIS A 242 5.16 12.98 43.81
CA HIS A 242 4.36 13.90 44.63
C HIS A 242 4.56 13.66 46.14
N ARG A 243 4.72 12.41 46.58
CA ARG A 243 5.08 12.11 47.98
C ARG A 243 6.43 12.70 48.36
N LYS A 244 7.43 12.65 47.48
CA LYS A 244 8.76 13.24 47.72
C LYS A 244 8.75 14.77 47.74
N GLU A 245 7.98 15.39 46.84
CA GLU A 245 7.82 16.85 46.80
C GLU A 245 7.19 17.37 48.10
N LYS A 246 6.10 16.75 48.57
CA LYS A 246 5.47 17.12 49.86
C LYS A 246 6.38 16.99 51.07
N VAL A 247 7.24 15.97 51.12
CA VAL A 247 8.19 15.80 52.23
C VAL A 247 9.25 16.90 52.21
N ASN A 248 9.71 17.30 51.02
CA ASN A 248 10.66 18.40 50.89
C ASN A 248 10.04 19.75 51.29
N ASP A 249 8.80 20.02 50.87
CA ASP A 249 8.11 21.26 51.23
C ASP A 249 7.89 21.36 52.75
N GLN A 250 7.53 20.24 53.41
CA GLN A 250 7.40 20.18 54.87
C GLN A 250 8.73 20.39 55.61
N LEU A 251 9.84 19.90 55.05
CA LEU A 251 11.18 20.12 55.60
C LEU A 251 11.64 21.57 55.41
N GLU A 252 11.36 22.18 54.27
CA GLU A 252 11.67 23.60 54.02
C GLU A 252 10.83 24.52 54.91
N ASP A 253 9.54 24.24 55.10
CA ASP A 253 8.68 24.99 56.03
C ASP A 253 9.15 24.84 57.49
N PHE A 254 9.55 23.63 57.90
CA PHE A 254 10.09 23.38 59.24
C PHE A 254 11.38 24.16 59.47
N LEU A 255 12.34 24.08 58.55
CA LEU A 255 13.61 24.82 58.62
C LEU A 255 13.42 26.34 58.56
N SER A 256 12.41 26.82 57.82
CA SER A 256 12.07 28.24 57.76
C SER A 256 11.41 28.76 59.04
N SER A 257 10.74 27.88 59.79
CA SER A 257 10.09 28.19 61.07
C SER A 257 11.05 28.20 62.27
N GLU A 258 12.16 27.46 62.22
CA GLU A 258 13.19 27.44 63.28
C GLU A 258 14.17 28.62 63.22
N ILE A 259 14.17 29.40 62.12
CA ILE A 259 15.08 30.54 61.90
C ILE A 259 14.42 31.91 62.26
N ARG A 260 13.14 31.93 62.69
CA ARG A 260 12.46 33.13 63.19
C ARG A 260 12.33 33.15 64.71
#